data_AF-A0A7S4CFS5-F1
#
_entry.id   AF-A0A7S4CFS5-F1
#
_cell.length_a   1.000
_cell.length_b   1.000
_cell.length_c   1.000
_cell.angle_alpha   90.00
_cell.angle_beta   90.00
_cell.angle_gamma   90.00
#
_symmetry.space_group_name_H-M   'P 1'
#
loop_
_entity.id
_entity.type
_entity.pdbx_description
1 polymer ?
#
loop_
_entity_poly.entity_id
_entity_poly.type
_entity_poly.pdbx_seq_one_letter_code
_entity_poly.pdbx_strand_id
1 'polypeptide(L)'
;PGRACRPCPVGAECPGGRGQPFPRPGFWGGHRCGASLAPANASDCAVWPTFFECPYPHFCVGGPNFTCAEGHTGPLCQTVAGPYFVIGKRYWLRCDDYNAFTQLLMIIGVLSVWVLVNTVAACEYDALDITLLYVQITGIISQFQLRWHPNLSLINTALTIVNFDVDFISPDCWLSWSPLHSFYLQLSLPLIFLTYHTVTYGIQMIWRMSRHGLSLDEALLKFKTSIFVMCISFTIVVYPTLCLRCFEVFRCSEQPDGIFMIFAPTVRCWGPEHIGMMSVAGVYICTVLLGLPCFLFYSVTRARRLGRLHHKAFMERFGFMCNRYDPGYQWWECMLLLRRFLLALVSAVGTYAMLQAVLTVLILLALLCCHVETRPFVDNEMDHLDLLCMIGAIVYALAGVLYYPSLTQAIQSYAADPSANPSGASEAALKRG
;
A
#
# COMPACT_ATOMS: atom_id res chain seq x y z
N PRO A 1 50.23 -23.31 5.41
CA PRO A 1 48.97 -22.93 6.10
C PRO A 1 47.95 -22.32 5.12
N GLY A 2 46.92 -23.08 4.75
CA GLY A 2 45.79 -22.57 3.96
C GLY A 2 44.71 -21.99 4.88
N ARG A 3 44.18 -20.80 4.56
CA ARG A 3 42.98 -20.28 5.24
C ARG A 3 41.78 -21.15 4.85
N ALA A 4 40.89 -21.42 5.80
CA ALA A 4 39.64 -22.14 5.52
C ALA A 4 38.75 -21.35 4.53
N CYS A 5 38.14 -22.05 3.57
CA CYS A 5 37.18 -21.45 2.66
C CYS A 5 35.95 -20.96 3.42
N ARG A 6 35.46 -19.76 3.06
CA ARG A 6 34.19 -19.24 3.57
C ARG A 6 33.03 -19.78 2.73
N PRO A 7 31.84 -20.00 3.34
CA PRO A 7 30.65 -20.39 2.59
C PRO A 7 30.27 -19.29 1.58
N CYS A 8 29.75 -19.72 0.43
CA CYS A 8 29.22 -18.79 -0.57
C CYS A 8 28.04 -18.02 0.03
N PRO A 9 27.99 -16.68 -0.06
CA PRO A 9 26.85 -15.91 0.41
C PRO A 9 25.55 -16.35 -0.26
N VAL A 10 24.44 -16.26 0.48
CA VAL A 10 23.11 -16.48 -0.10
C VAL A 10 22.87 -15.41 -1.17
N GLY A 11 22.31 -15.82 -2.31
CA GLY A 11 22.10 -14.92 -3.45
C GLY A 11 23.33 -14.67 -4.33
N ALA A 12 24.48 -15.29 -4.01
CA ALA A 12 25.71 -15.15 -4.78
C ALA A 12 26.07 -16.40 -5.58
N GLU A 13 26.80 -16.19 -6.67
CA GLU A 13 27.53 -17.20 -7.39
C GLU A 13 29.02 -17.03 -7.09
N CYS A 14 29.66 -18.13 -6.70
CA CYS A 14 31.05 -18.13 -6.26
C CYS A 14 31.90 -18.93 -7.26
N PRO A 15 32.81 -18.29 -8.01
CA PRO A 15 33.65 -18.98 -9.00
C PRO A 15 34.70 -19.92 -8.38
N GLY A 16 34.88 -19.86 -7.05
CA GLY A 16 35.86 -20.65 -6.32
C GLY A 16 37.26 -20.01 -6.27
N GLY A 17 38.16 -20.64 -5.52
CA GLY A 17 39.52 -20.14 -5.34
C GLY A 17 39.57 -18.78 -4.65
N ARG A 18 40.19 -17.79 -5.31
CA ARG A 18 40.31 -16.40 -4.82
C ARG A 18 39.33 -15.43 -5.49
N GLY A 19 38.50 -15.91 -6.41
CA GLY A 19 37.52 -15.08 -7.10
C GLY A 19 36.48 -14.54 -6.14
N GLN A 20 36.08 -13.28 -6.34
CA GLN A 20 35.04 -12.65 -5.54
C GLN A 20 33.66 -13.24 -5.89
N PRO A 21 32.78 -13.41 -4.88
CA PRO A 21 31.39 -13.76 -5.14
C PRO A 21 30.70 -12.61 -5.88
N PHE A 22 29.81 -12.94 -6.81
CA PHE A 22 29.02 -11.97 -7.56
C PHE A 22 27.52 -12.33 -7.46
N PRO A 23 26.60 -11.39 -7.69
CA PRO A 23 25.17 -11.65 -7.49
C PRO A 23 24.63 -12.63 -8.54
N ARG A 24 23.78 -13.56 -8.11
CA ARG A 24 22.93 -14.35 -9.03
C ARG A 24 21.86 -13.45 -9.65
N PRO A 25 21.29 -13.83 -10.81
CA PRO A 25 20.10 -13.17 -11.34
C PRO A 25 19.00 -13.07 -10.27
N GLY A 26 18.37 -11.91 -10.16
CA GLY A 26 17.39 -11.59 -9.11
C GLY A 26 17.96 -11.09 -7.79
N PHE A 27 19.28 -11.01 -7.64
CA PHE A 27 19.94 -10.42 -6.49
C PHE A 27 20.73 -9.17 -6.88
N TRP A 28 20.73 -8.18 -5.99
CA TRP A 28 21.50 -6.94 -6.11
C TRP A 28 22.55 -6.89 -5.01
N GLY A 29 23.73 -6.39 -5.36
CA GLY A 29 24.84 -6.25 -4.43
C GLY A 29 26.14 -6.00 -5.18
N GLY A 30 26.94 -5.07 -4.66
CA GLY A 30 28.23 -4.73 -5.24
C GLY A 30 29.36 -5.59 -4.68
N HIS A 31 30.42 -5.73 -5.47
CA HIS A 31 31.69 -6.42 -5.18
C HIS A 31 32.50 -5.84 -4.02
N ARG A 32 31.90 -4.99 -3.20
CA ARG A 32 32.60 -4.13 -2.24
C ARG A 32 32.83 -4.85 -0.92
N CYS A 33 34.01 -5.42 -0.80
CA CYS A 33 34.65 -5.57 0.51
C CYS A 33 35.01 -4.17 1.02
N GLY A 34 34.61 -3.82 2.25
CA GLY A 34 34.52 -2.44 2.73
C GLY A 34 35.65 -1.43 2.39
N ALA A 35 35.22 -0.17 2.24
CA ALA A 35 35.94 1.11 2.34
C ALA A 35 37.19 1.43 1.48
N SER A 36 37.64 0.62 0.54
CA SER A 36 38.71 1.06 -0.39
C SER A 36 38.56 0.53 -1.82
N LEU A 37 38.79 1.44 -2.78
CA LEU A 37 38.65 1.32 -4.23
C LEU A 37 39.64 0.35 -4.93
N ALA A 38 40.09 -0.71 -4.26
CA ALA A 38 41.01 -1.68 -4.86
C ALA A 38 40.31 -3.02 -5.15
N PRO A 39 40.63 -3.73 -6.24
CA PRO A 39 40.19 -5.10 -6.46
C PRO A 39 40.94 -6.01 -5.48
N ALA A 40 40.49 -6.05 -4.24
CA ALA A 40 41.07 -6.91 -3.21
C ALA A 40 40.69 -8.37 -3.52
N ASN A 41 41.64 -9.31 -3.47
CA ASN A 41 41.29 -10.73 -3.54
C ASN A 41 40.25 -11.04 -2.46
N ALA A 42 39.35 -12.01 -2.67
CA ALA A 42 38.31 -12.36 -1.69
C ALA A 42 38.87 -12.68 -0.28
N SER A 43 40.16 -13.04 -0.20
CA SER A 43 40.90 -13.29 1.04
C SER A 43 41.16 -12.06 1.91
N ASP A 44 41.04 -10.86 1.35
CA ASP A 44 41.41 -9.58 2.00
C ASP A 44 40.18 -8.80 2.49
N CYS A 45 38.99 -9.40 2.32
CA CYS A 45 37.71 -8.81 2.71
C CYS A 45 37.49 -8.93 4.22
N ALA A 46 37.62 -7.80 4.93
CA ALA A 46 37.29 -7.66 6.34
C ALA A 46 35.81 -8.01 6.63
N VAL A 47 34.91 -7.64 5.70
CA VAL A 47 33.48 -7.95 5.74
C VAL A 47 33.13 -8.80 4.52
N TRP A 48 32.41 -9.91 4.74
CA TRP A 48 31.94 -10.78 3.66
C TRP A 48 30.74 -10.11 2.96
N PRO A 49 30.69 -10.08 1.61
CA PRO A 49 29.66 -9.35 0.90
C PRO A 49 28.27 -9.97 1.12
N THR A 50 27.28 -9.11 1.30
CA THR A 50 25.87 -9.46 1.42
C THR A 50 25.14 -9.10 0.14
N PHE A 51 24.28 -10.01 -0.32
CA PHE A 51 23.45 -9.82 -1.50
C PHE A 51 21.99 -9.76 -1.08
N PHE A 52 21.26 -8.84 -1.69
CA PHE A 52 19.89 -8.53 -1.36
C PHE A 52 18.99 -9.00 -2.49
N GLU A 53 17.87 -9.62 -2.15
CA GLU A 53 16.89 -10.04 -3.13
C GLU A 53 16.19 -8.81 -3.73
N CYS A 54 16.09 -8.76 -5.05
CA CYS A 54 15.38 -7.69 -5.74
C CYS A 54 13.88 -7.97 -5.68
N PRO A 55 13.04 -6.97 -5.34
CA PRO A 55 11.58 -7.14 -5.38
C PRO A 55 11.07 -7.59 -6.75
N TYR A 56 11.79 -7.19 -7.80
CA TYR A 56 11.55 -7.60 -9.17
C TYR A 56 12.80 -8.31 -9.70
N PRO A 57 12.84 -9.66 -9.71
CA PRO A 57 14.04 -10.41 -10.05
C PRO A 57 14.62 -10.09 -11.43
N HIS A 58 13.77 -9.68 -12.38
CA HIS A 58 14.18 -9.35 -13.75
C HIS A 58 14.90 -8.01 -13.89
N PHE A 59 14.83 -7.11 -12.89
CA PHE A 59 15.61 -5.86 -12.91
C PHE A 59 17.08 -6.08 -12.55
N CYS A 60 17.39 -7.17 -11.85
CA CYS A 60 18.71 -7.50 -11.38
C CYS A 60 19.29 -8.62 -12.25
N VAL A 61 20.06 -8.24 -13.28
CA VAL A 61 20.62 -9.18 -14.27
C VAL A 61 21.60 -10.16 -13.62
N GLY A 62 22.31 -9.73 -12.58
CA GLY A 62 23.34 -10.52 -11.91
C GLY A 62 24.65 -10.55 -12.70
N GLY A 63 25.56 -11.44 -12.30
CA GLY A 63 26.82 -11.68 -13.00
C GLY A 63 28.04 -10.92 -12.45
N PRO A 64 29.25 -11.20 -12.97
CA PRO A 64 30.52 -10.69 -12.46
C PRO A 64 30.73 -9.20 -12.70
N ASN A 65 29.99 -8.56 -13.60
CA ASN A 65 29.92 -7.11 -13.75
C ASN A 65 28.45 -6.71 -13.56
N PHE A 66 28.01 -6.60 -12.30
CA PHE A 66 26.62 -6.34 -11.99
C PHE A 66 26.11 -5.07 -12.69
N THR A 67 25.07 -5.24 -13.51
CA THR A 67 24.32 -4.15 -14.14
C THR A 67 22.84 -4.35 -13.90
N CYS A 68 22.13 -3.26 -13.65
CA CYS A 68 20.68 -3.26 -13.69
C CYS A 68 20.19 -3.46 -15.13
N ALA A 69 18.94 -3.92 -15.27
CA ALA A 69 18.25 -3.93 -16.56
C ALA A 69 18.18 -2.51 -17.15
N GLU A 70 18.01 -2.43 -18.48
CA GLU A 70 17.93 -1.16 -19.19
C GLU A 70 16.81 -0.26 -18.60
N GLY A 71 17.13 1.02 -18.35
CA GLY A 71 16.20 1.98 -17.75
C GLY A 71 16.14 1.94 -16.22
N HIS A 72 16.88 1.04 -15.57
CA HIS A 72 16.93 0.91 -14.12
C HIS A 72 18.34 1.18 -13.56
N THR A 73 18.39 1.80 -12.40
CA THR A 73 19.61 2.17 -11.68
C THR A 73 19.36 2.18 -10.17
N GLY A 74 20.38 2.59 -9.41
CA GLY A 74 20.26 2.79 -7.97
C GLY A 74 20.17 1.49 -7.15
N PRO A 75 19.86 1.62 -5.85
CA PRO A 75 19.73 0.47 -4.97
C PRO A 75 18.60 -0.46 -5.41
N LEU A 76 18.87 -1.77 -5.38
CA LEU A 76 17.94 -2.84 -5.80
C LEU A 76 17.40 -2.69 -7.24
N CYS A 77 18.04 -1.87 -8.09
CA CYS A 77 17.58 -1.54 -9.45
C CYS A 77 16.14 -0.98 -9.51
N GLN A 78 15.73 -0.26 -8.47
CA GLN A 78 14.37 0.29 -8.39
C GLN A 78 14.26 1.72 -8.89
N THR A 79 15.37 2.43 -9.09
CA THR A 79 15.35 3.81 -9.58
C THR A 79 15.29 3.80 -11.09
N VAL A 80 14.25 4.39 -11.66
CA VAL A 80 14.11 4.57 -13.10
C VAL A 80 15.08 5.66 -13.56
N ALA A 81 15.81 5.41 -14.65
CA ALA A 81 16.75 6.35 -15.23
C ALA A 81 16.56 6.49 -16.75
N GLY A 82 16.86 7.67 -17.27
CA GLY A 82 16.70 7.97 -18.70
C GLY A 82 15.26 8.36 -19.08
N PRO A 83 14.89 8.24 -20.36
CA PRO A 83 13.58 8.65 -20.87
C PRO A 83 12.54 7.55 -20.64
N TYR A 84 12.35 7.11 -19.39
CA TYR A 84 11.43 6.04 -19.04
C TYR A 84 10.46 6.49 -17.95
N PHE A 85 9.24 5.95 -17.97
CA PHE A 85 8.24 6.10 -16.92
C PHE A 85 7.63 4.74 -16.57
N VAL A 86 6.95 4.66 -15.43
CA VAL A 86 6.44 3.40 -14.88
C VAL A 86 4.92 3.35 -14.82
N ILE A 87 4.37 2.18 -15.13
CA ILE A 87 2.97 1.83 -14.95
C ILE A 87 2.85 0.67 -13.95
N GLY A 88 2.03 0.86 -12.91
CA GLY A 88 1.70 -0.15 -11.91
C GLY A 88 2.92 -0.71 -11.17
N LYS A 89 3.96 0.13 -10.98
CA LYS A 89 5.25 -0.23 -10.34
C LYS A 89 6.01 -1.39 -11.01
N ARG A 90 5.59 -1.83 -12.21
CA ARG A 90 6.08 -3.07 -12.85
C ARG A 90 6.50 -2.87 -14.30
N TYR A 91 5.71 -2.16 -15.08
CA TYR A 91 5.98 -1.94 -16.49
C TYR A 91 6.70 -0.62 -16.64
N TRP A 92 7.76 -0.56 -17.45
CA TRP A 92 8.46 0.67 -17.78
C TRP A 92 8.40 0.87 -19.30
N LEU A 93 8.10 2.10 -19.72
CA LEU A 93 7.87 2.46 -21.11
C LEU A 93 8.71 3.68 -21.46
N ARG A 94 9.14 3.80 -22.72
CA ARG A 94 9.95 4.91 -23.19
C ARG A 94 9.09 6.16 -23.43
N CYS A 95 9.60 7.32 -23.02
CA CYS A 95 8.98 8.62 -23.26
C CYS A 95 8.93 8.98 -24.75
N ASP A 96 9.84 8.45 -25.57
CA ASP A 96 9.87 8.69 -27.02
C ASP A 96 8.64 8.08 -27.72
N ASP A 97 8.20 6.90 -27.26
CA ASP A 97 7.00 6.23 -27.77
C ASP A 97 5.71 6.84 -27.19
N TYR A 98 5.77 7.34 -25.95
CA TYR A 98 4.63 7.87 -25.20
C TYR A 98 4.94 9.27 -24.66
N ASN A 99 4.72 10.28 -25.48
CA ASN A 99 4.94 11.67 -25.10
C ASN A 99 4.04 12.12 -23.92
N ALA A 100 4.33 13.31 -23.40
CA ALA A 100 3.59 13.90 -22.28
C ALA A 100 2.06 13.95 -22.47
N PHE A 101 1.59 14.21 -23.69
CA PHE A 101 0.16 14.22 -24.00
C PHE A 101 -0.47 12.83 -23.87
N THR A 102 0.22 11.81 -24.37
CA THR A 102 -0.23 10.41 -24.25
C THR A 102 -0.29 9.98 -22.79
N GLN A 103 0.71 10.36 -21.99
CA GLN A 103 0.68 10.14 -20.54
C GLN A 103 -0.50 10.82 -19.86
N LEU A 104 -0.75 12.09 -20.18
CA LEU A 104 -1.88 12.83 -19.61
C LEU A 104 -3.22 12.16 -19.95
N LEU A 105 -3.39 11.67 -21.18
CA LEU A 105 -4.58 10.91 -21.57
C LEU A 105 -4.69 9.59 -20.80
N MET A 106 -3.58 8.87 -20.57
CA MET A 106 -3.58 7.65 -19.76
C MET A 106 -3.99 7.95 -18.31
N ILE A 107 -3.43 9.01 -17.70
CA ILE A 107 -3.77 9.45 -16.34
C ILE A 107 -5.26 9.82 -16.26
N ILE A 108 -5.77 10.65 -17.18
CA ILE A 108 -7.18 11.03 -17.23
C ILE A 108 -8.07 9.80 -17.42
N GLY A 109 -7.68 8.86 -18.29
CA GLY A 109 -8.40 7.62 -18.51
C GLY A 109 -8.52 6.77 -17.24
N VAL A 110 -7.41 6.55 -16.53
CA VAL A 110 -7.40 5.81 -15.26
C VAL A 110 -8.22 6.52 -14.20
N LEU A 111 -8.08 7.85 -14.06
CA LEU A 111 -8.88 8.64 -13.12
C LEU A 111 -10.37 8.56 -13.44
N SER A 112 -10.74 8.61 -14.72
CA SER A 112 -12.14 8.52 -15.16
C SER A 112 -12.74 7.16 -14.85
N VAL A 113 -12.00 6.08 -15.14
CA VAL A 113 -12.42 4.70 -14.78
C VAL A 113 -12.53 4.55 -13.27
N TRP A 114 -11.58 5.11 -12.51
CA TRP A 114 -11.61 5.05 -11.06
C TRP A 114 -12.83 5.74 -10.48
N VAL A 115 -13.15 6.96 -10.94
CA VAL A 115 -14.34 7.71 -10.49
C VAL A 115 -15.62 6.98 -10.89
N LEU A 116 -15.69 6.44 -12.11
CA LEU A 116 -16.83 5.66 -12.55
C LEU A 116 -17.09 4.46 -11.65
N VAL A 117 -16.04 3.71 -11.29
CA VAL A 117 -16.17 2.47 -10.50
C VAL A 117 -16.35 2.77 -9.01
N ASN A 118 -15.45 3.55 -8.41
CA ASN A 118 -15.38 3.75 -6.94
C ASN A 118 -16.32 4.83 -6.42
N THR A 119 -16.87 5.66 -7.30
CA THR A 119 -17.81 6.72 -6.90
C THR A 119 -19.17 6.49 -7.53
N VAL A 120 -19.28 6.52 -8.86
CA VAL A 120 -20.58 6.51 -9.54
C VAL A 120 -21.28 5.16 -9.38
N ALA A 121 -20.63 4.07 -9.81
CA ALA A 121 -21.21 2.74 -9.75
C ALA A 121 -21.32 2.23 -8.30
N ALA A 122 -20.33 2.51 -7.44
CA ALA A 122 -20.38 2.12 -6.03
C ALA A 122 -21.54 2.79 -5.26
N CYS A 123 -21.94 4.01 -5.63
CA CYS A 123 -23.12 4.67 -5.04
C CYS A 123 -24.45 4.05 -5.52
N GLU A 124 -24.47 3.37 -6.66
CA GLU A 124 -25.68 2.78 -7.25
C GLU A 124 -25.87 1.33 -6.80
N TYR A 125 -24.77 0.60 -6.55
CA TYR A 125 -24.78 -0.83 -6.24
C TYR A 125 -24.05 -1.13 -4.91
N ASP A 126 -24.81 -1.45 -3.87
CA ASP A 126 -24.25 -1.78 -2.54
C ASP A 126 -23.28 -2.96 -2.57
N ALA A 127 -23.59 -3.98 -3.37
CA ALA A 127 -22.73 -5.14 -3.56
C ALA A 127 -21.37 -4.77 -4.17
N LEU A 128 -21.35 -3.79 -5.09
CA LEU A 128 -20.10 -3.32 -5.69
C LEU A 128 -19.25 -2.60 -4.66
N ASP A 129 -19.85 -1.75 -3.83
CA ASP A 129 -19.12 -1.05 -2.77
C ASP A 129 -18.45 -2.05 -1.81
N ILE A 130 -19.18 -3.05 -1.29
CA ILE A 130 -18.62 -4.11 -0.42
C ILE A 130 -17.49 -4.88 -1.13
N THR A 131 -17.68 -5.19 -2.42
CA THR A 131 -16.66 -5.88 -3.22
C THR A 131 -15.42 -5.00 -3.40
N LEU A 132 -15.57 -3.69 -3.60
CA LEU A 132 -14.43 -2.77 -3.69
C LEU A 132 -13.68 -2.70 -2.36
N LEU A 133 -14.38 -2.74 -1.21
CA LEU A 133 -13.73 -2.82 0.10
C LEU A 133 -12.86 -4.07 0.23
N TYR A 134 -13.36 -5.20 -0.25
CA TYR A 134 -12.58 -6.44 -0.31
C TYR A 134 -11.34 -6.31 -1.20
N VAL A 135 -11.51 -5.76 -2.40
CA VAL A 135 -10.41 -5.51 -3.34
C VAL A 135 -9.36 -4.59 -2.71
N GLN A 136 -9.75 -3.51 -2.02
CA GLN A 136 -8.83 -2.63 -1.30
C GLN A 136 -8.05 -3.38 -0.20
N ILE A 137 -8.71 -4.24 0.58
CA ILE A 137 -8.08 -5.06 1.61
C ILE A 137 -7.06 -6.03 1.00
N THR A 138 -7.42 -6.74 -0.07
CA THR A 138 -6.47 -7.62 -0.77
C THR A 138 -5.29 -6.84 -1.35
N GLY A 139 -5.52 -5.59 -1.78
CA GLY A 139 -4.46 -4.67 -2.18
C GLY A 139 -3.47 -4.36 -1.06
N ILE A 140 -3.95 -4.08 0.16
CA ILE A 140 -3.09 -3.92 1.34
C ILE A 140 -2.25 -5.19 1.59
N ILE A 141 -2.89 -6.36 1.57
CA ILE A 141 -2.21 -7.64 1.80
C ILE A 141 -1.15 -7.92 0.72
N SER A 142 -1.40 -7.53 -0.53
CA SER A 142 -0.46 -7.70 -1.65
C SER A 142 0.85 -6.92 -1.47
N GLN A 143 0.86 -5.89 -0.62
CA GLN A 143 2.07 -5.09 -0.34
C GLN A 143 3.01 -5.73 0.68
N PHE A 144 2.60 -6.82 1.33
CA PHE A 144 3.49 -7.61 2.16
C PHE A 144 4.57 -8.25 1.29
N GLN A 145 5.78 -8.41 1.83
CA GLN A 145 6.92 -9.02 1.11
C GLN A 145 6.78 -10.55 1.00
N LEU A 146 5.60 -11.01 0.61
CA LEU A 146 5.32 -12.40 0.26
C LEU A 146 5.68 -12.60 -1.21
N ARG A 147 6.26 -13.74 -1.58
CA ARG A 147 6.61 -14.03 -2.98
C ARG A 147 5.34 -14.39 -3.75
N TRP A 148 4.60 -13.39 -4.19
CA TRP A 148 3.41 -13.61 -5.03
C TRP A 148 3.79 -14.26 -6.36
N HIS A 149 3.04 -15.29 -6.75
CA HIS A 149 3.27 -15.98 -8.02
C HIS A 149 3.05 -15.00 -9.20
N PRO A 150 3.90 -15.03 -10.25
CA PRO A 150 3.79 -14.12 -11.40
C PRO A 150 2.41 -14.09 -12.09
N ASN A 151 1.67 -15.20 -12.05
CA ASN A 151 0.31 -15.31 -12.63
C ASN A 151 -0.74 -14.42 -11.91
N LEU A 152 -0.45 -13.93 -10.70
CA LEU A 152 -1.32 -12.99 -9.97
C LEU A 152 -1.09 -11.53 -10.40
N SER A 153 -0.32 -11.29 -11.46
CA SER A 153 0.01 -9.96 -11.98
C SER A 153 -1.23 -9.14 -12.36
N LEU A 154 -2.20 -9.77 -13.04
CA LEU A 154 -3.42 -9.12 -13.49
C LEU A 154 -4.26 -8.64 -12.30
N ILE A 155 -4.32 -9.46 -11.26
CA ILE A 155 -4.99 -9.14 -10.00
C ILE A 155 -4.28 -7.94 -9.38
N ASN A 156 -2.96 -7.99 -9.16
CA ASN A 156 -2.21 -6.89 -8.55
C ASN A 156 -2.35 -5.55 -9.30
N THR A 157 -2.42 -5.57 -10.63
CA THR A 157 -2.69 -4.36 -11.43
C THR A 157 -4.09 -3.81 -11.14
N ALA A 158 -5.13 -4.66 -11.12
CA ALA A 158 -6.49 -4.24 -10.77
C ALA A 158 -6.58 -3.70 -9.32
N LEU A 159 -5.89 -4.35 -8.37
CA LEU A 159 -5.84 -3.93 -6.96
C LEU A 159 -5.23 -2.53 -6.81
N THR A 160 -4.23 -2.19 -7.62
CA THR A 160 -3.54 -0.89 -7.53
C THR A 160 -4.42 0.24 -8.05
N ILE A 161 -5.17 0.01 -9.13
CA ILE A 161 -6.11 0.99 -9.68
C ILE A 161 -7.20 1.29 -8.65
N VAL A 162 -7.87 0.26 -8.10
CA VAL A 162 -8.97 0.43 -7.15
C VAL A 162 -8.56 1.21 -5.90
N ASN A 163 -7.30 1.06 -5.46
CA ASN A 163 -6.77 1.76 -4.30
C ASN A 163 -6.52 3.27 -4.53
N PHE A 164 -6.53 3.78 -5.77
CA PHE A 164 -6.13 5.16 -6.09
C PHE A 164 -4.68 5.47 -5.67
N ASP A 165 -3.74 4.64 -6.14
CA ASP A 165 -2.32 4.92 -5.96
C ASP A 165 -1.85 5.95 -7.02
N VAL A 166 -1.38 7.14 -6.59
CA VAL A 166 -0.86 8.17 -7.51
C VAL A 166 0.38 7.73 -8.29
N ASP A 167 1.09 6.70 -7.85
CA ASP A 167 2.23 6.11 -8.58
C ASP A 167 1.80 5.01 -9.56
N PHE A 168 0.49 4.85 -9.80
CA PHE A 168 0.04 3.91 -10.83
C PHE A 168 0.57 4.32 -12.20
N ILE A 169 0.65 5.62 -12.52
CA ILE A 169 1.35 6.14 -13.70
C ILE A 169 2.25 7.28 -13.23
N SER A 170 3.56 7.12 -13.35
CA SER A 170 4.50 8.18 -12.98
C SER A 170 4.66 9.21 -14.12
N PRO A 171 4.56 10.53 -13.84
CA PRO A 171 4.65 11.58 -14.86
C PRO A 171 6.09 11.94 -15.28
N ASP A 172 7.01 10.97 -15.30
CA ASP A 172 8.46 11.21 -15.47
C ASP A 172 8.85 11.90 -16.80
N CYS A 173 8.01 11.81 -17.84
CA CYS A 173 8.33 12.37 -19.15
C CYS A 173 8.17 13.90 -19.24
N TRP A 174 7.51 14.54 -18.28
CA TRP A 174 7.27 15.99 -18.27
C TRP A 174 7.38 16.62 -16.90
N LEU A 175 7.52 15.82 -15.85
CA LEU A 175 7.72 16.27 -14.47
C LEU A 175 8.73 15.34 -13.79
N SER A 176 9.75 15.90 -13.14
CA SER A 176 10.67 15.12 -12.30
C SER A 176 9.91 14.51 -11.11
N TRP A 177 9.46 13.27 -11.24
CA TRP A 177 8.67 12.60 -10.23
C TRP A 177 9.57 12.03 -9.14
N SER A 178 9.36 12.48 -7.90
CA SER A 178 10.13 12.01 -6.76
C SER A 178 9.21 11.30 -5.76
N PRO A 179 9.72 10.39 -4.93
CA PRO A 179 8.92 9.77 -3.88
C PRO A 179 8.28 10.79 -2.92
N LEU A 180 8.93 11.96 -2.72
CA LEU A 180 8.36 13.07 -1.95
C LEU A 180 7.13 13.66 -2.64
N HIS A 181 7.18 13.90 -3.96
CA HIS A 181 6.05 14.41 -4.72
C HIS A 181 4.84 13.47 -4.63
N SER A 182 5.07 12.16 -4.79
CA SER A 182 4.02 11.15 -4.62
C SER A 182 3.38 11.19 -3.23
N PHE A 183 4.21 11.18 -2.17
CA PHE A 183 3.74 11.20 -0.79
C PHE A 183 2.87 12.42 -0.48
N TYR A 184 3.37 13.63 -0.79
CA TYR A 184 2.63 14.86 -0.52
C TYR A 184 1.39 14.99 -1.40
N LEU A 185 1.46 14.58 -2.68
CA LEU A 185 0.30 14.59 -3.56
C LEU A 185 -0.81 13.70 -2.99
N GLN A 186 -0.52 12.45 -2.64
CA GLN A 186 -1.52 11.53 -2.10
C GLN A 186 -2.21 12.10 -0.85
N LEU A 187 -1.44 12.64 0.11
CA LEU A 187 -2.00 13.19 1.35
C LEU A 187 -2.82 14.47 1.09
N SER A 188 -2.50 15.21 0.02
CA SER A 188 -3.22 16.43 -0.37
C SER A 188 -4.52 16.18 -1.14
N LEU A 189 -4.76 14.96 -1.63
CA LEU A 189 -5.93 14.64 -2.47
C LEU A 189 -7.27 15.03 -1.84
N PRO A 190 -7.56 14.78 -0.55
CA PRO A 190 -8.83 15.22 0.06
C PRO A 190 -9.01 16.74 0.05
N LEU A 191 -7.92 17.50 0.19
CA LEU A 191 -7.94 18.97 0.15
C LEU A 191 -8.09 19.49 -1.28
N ILE A 192 -7.41 18.88 -2.25
CA ILE A 192 -7.57 19.19 -3.68
C ILE A 192 -9.01 18.92 -4.11
N PHE A 193 -9.57 17.78 -3.72
CA PHE A 193 -10.95 17.42 -4.00
C PHE A 193 -11.94 18.40 -3.35
N LEU A 194 -11.72 18.76 -2.08
CA LEU A 194 -12.52 19.75 -1.34
C LEU A 194 -12.50 21.11 -2.05
N THR A 195 -11.33 21.62 -2.41
CA THR A 195 -11.18 22.93 -3.06
C THR A 195 -11.87 22.97 -4.43
N TYR A 196 -11.62 21.96 -5.27
CA TYR A 196 -12.27 21.83 -6.59
C TYR A 196 -13.79 21.82 -6.48
N HIS A 197 -14.34 21.02 -5.56
CA HIS A 197 -15.79 20.91 -5.39
C HIS A 197 -16.42 22.15 -4.74
N THR A 198 -15.71 22.80 -3.82
CA THR A 198 -16.14 24.07 -3.21
C THR A 198 -16.32 25.15 -4.28
N VAL A 199 -15.35 25.26 -5.21
CA VAL A 199 -15.40 26.23 -6.30
C VAL A 199 -16.52 25.90 -7.29
N THR A 200 -16.56 24.67 -7.80
CA THR A 200 -17.55 24.28 -8.83
C THR A 200 -18.98 24.32 -8.31
N TYR A 201 -19.24 23.76 -7.12
CA TYR A 201 -20.57 23.81 -6.50
C TYR A 201 -20.93 25.25 -6.08
N GLY A 202 -19.95 26.06 -5.68
CA GLY A 202 -20.15 27.49 -5.39
C GLY A 202 -20.61 28.27 -6.61
N ILE A 203 -19.96 28.08 -7.76
CA ILE A 203 -20.34 28.70 -9.03
C ILE A 203 -21.76 28.26 -9.42
N GLN A 204 -22.05 26.95 -9.35
CA GLN A 204 -23.38 26.43 -9.64
C GLN A 204 -24.46 27.00 -8.72
N MET A 205 -24.16 27.16 -7.42
CA MET A 205 -25.08 27.73 -6.45
C MET A 205 -25.35 29.21 -6.72
N ILE A 206 -24.32 30.01 -7.01
CA ILE A 206 -24.46 31.43 -7.36
C ILE A 206 -25.32 31.57 -8.63
N TRP A 207 -25.09 30.73 -9.63
CA TRP A 207 -25.88 30.70 -10.86
C TRP A 207 -27.35 30.31 -10.62
N ARG A 208 -27.60 29.34 -9.73
CA ARG A 208 -28.96 28.97 -9.33
C ARG A 208 -29.65 30.07 -8.53
N MET A 209 -28.94 30.74 -7.63
CA MET A 209 -29.47 31.88 -6.86
C MET A 209 -29.87 33.04 -7.77
N SER A 210 -29.05 33.37 -8.78
CA SER A 210 -29.35 34.45 -9.72
C SER A 210 -30.54 34.14 -10.64
N ARG A 211 -30.81 32.86 -10.92
CA ARG A 211 -31.93 32.40 -11.76
C ARG A 211 -33.24 32.18 -11.01
N HIS A 212 -33.19 31.61 -9.81
CA HIS A 212 -34.36 31.09 -9.09
C HIS A 212 -34.69 31.83 -7.78
N GLY A 213 -33.91 32.85 -7.41
CA GLY A 213 -34.22 33.69 -6.23
C GLY A 213 -34.19 32.91 -4.90
N LEU A 214 -33.29 31.94 -4.75
CA LEU A 214 -33.10 31.22 -3.49
C LEU A 214 -32.66 32.17 -2.37
N SER A 215 -33.22 31.98 -1.16
CA SER A 215 -32.76 32.70 0.03
C SER A 215 -31.30 32.33 0.37
N LEU A 216 -30.52 33.32 0.83
CA LEU A 216 -29.11 33.14 1.13
C LEU A 216 -28.88 32.05 2.21
N ASP A 217 -29.74 32.01 3.22
CA ASP A 217 -29.62 31.06 4.33
C ASP A 217 -29.84 29.61 3.89
N GLU A 218 -30.84 29.36 3.04
CA GLU A 218 -31.08 28.02 2.47
C GLU A 218 -29.95 27.58 1.55
N ALA A 219 -29.45 28.49 0.71
CA ALA A 219 -28.32 28.23 -0.17
C ALA A 219 -27.06 27.88 0.64
N LEU A 220 -26.76 28.65 1.69
CA LEU A 220 -25.62 28.42 2.58
C LEU A 220 -25.72 27.07 3.31
N LEU A 221 -26.90 26.70 3.79
CA LEU A 221 -27.10 25.43 4.49
C LEU A 221 -26.92 24.23 3.55
N LYS A 222 -27.47 24.30 2.34
CA LYS A 222 -27.31 23.27 1.29
C LYS A 222 -25.86 23.17 0.83
N PHE A 223 -25.19 24.32 0.69
CA PHE A 223 -23.76 24.39 0.36
C PHE A 223 -22.91 23.70 1.40
N LYS A 224 -23.03 24.11 2.68
CA LYS A 224 -22.28 23.51 3.78
C LYS A 224 -22.51 22.00 3.90
N THR A 225 -23.76 21.57 3.74
CA THR A 225 -24.13 20.15 3.82
C THR A 225 -23.55 19.34 2.66
N SER A 226 -23.65 19.85 1.43
CA SER A 226 -23.13 19.15 0.24
C SER A 226 -21.61 19.02 0.27
N ILE A 227 -20.90 20.11 0.60
CA ILE A 227 -19.43 20.08 0.74
C ILE A 227 -19.00 19.12 1.84
N PHE A 228 -19.67 19.12 2.99
CA PHE A 228 -19.39 18.18 4.07
C PHE A 228 -19.54 16.72 3.62
N VAL A 229 -20.68 16.36 3.02
CA VAL A 229 -20.95 14.99 2.56
C VAL A 229 -19.91 14.55 1.54
N MET A 230 -19.61 15.38 0.55
CA MET A 230 -18.65 15.05 -0.51
C MET A 230 -17.24 14.87 0.03
N CYS A 231 -16.79 15.74 0.95
CA CYS A 231 -15.47 15.63 1.54
C CYS A 231 -15.32 14.39 2.41
N ILE A 232 -16.31 14.09 3.26
CA ILE A 232 -16.26 12.90 4.10
C ILE A 232 -16.33 11.64 3.23
N SER A 233 -17.24 11.59 2.25
CA SER A 233 -17.39 10.43 1.36
C SER A 233 -16.10 10.17 0.57
N PHE A 234 -15.52 11.19 -0.05
CA PHE A 234 -14.25 11.05 -0.77
C PHE A 234 -13.12 10.59 0.16
N THR A 235 -13.03 11.17 1.37
CA THR A 235 -12.02 10.77 2.36
C THR A 235 -12.18 9.31 2.78
N ILE A 236 -13.40 8.79 2.93
CA ILE A 236 -13.68 7.38 3.24
C ILE A 236 -13.21 6.47 2.10
N VAL A 237 -13.44 6.86 0.85
CA VAL A 237 -13.04 6.08 -0.33
C VAL A 237 -11.51 6.00 -0.45
N VAL A 238 -10.79 7.10 -0.27
CA VAL A 238 -9.31 7.12 -0.35
C VAL A 238 -8.62 6.74 0.98
N TYR A 239 -9.38 6.49 2.04
CA TYR A 239 -8.87 6.15 3.37
C TYR A 239 -7.82 5.02 3.40
N PRO A 240 -8.01 3.85 2.74
CA PRO A 240 -7.02 2.78 2.78
C PRO A 240 -5.68 3.19 2.17
N THR A 241 -5.65 3.95 1.07
CA THR A 241 -4.37 4.43 0.52
C THR A 241 -3.73 5.50 1.36
N LEU A 242 -4.51 6.38 1.99
CA LEU A 242 -3.97 7.34 2.96
C LEU A 242 -3.31 6.61 4.14
N CYS A 243 -3.95 5.54 4.64
CA CYS A 243 -3.38 4.70 5.68
C CYS A 243 -2.06 4.07 5.22
N LEU A 244 -2.06 3.39 4.07
CA LEU A 244 -0.87 2.77 3.51
C LEU A 244 0.28 3.76 3.34
N ARG A 245 0.03 4.93 2.71
CA ARG A 245 1.08 5.93 2.50
C ARG A 245 1.66 6.48 3.79
N CYS A 246 0.84 6.67 4.83
CA CYS A 246 1.34 7.09 6.14
C CYS A 246 2.20 6.00 6.79
N PHE A 247 1.82 4.73 6.67
CA PHE A 247 2.52 3.61 7.29
C PHE A 247 3.77 3.15 6.52
N GLU A 248 3.79 3.30 5.20
CA GLU A 248 4.94 3.01 4.33
C GLU A 248 6.19 3.80 4.72
N VAL A 249 6.03 5.03 5.26
CA VAL A 249 7.14 5.87 5.71
C VAL A 249 7.96 5.18 6.80
N PHE A 250 7.34 4.35 7.66
CA PHE A 250 8.05 3.67 8.74
C PHE A 250 8.78 2.40 8.28
N ARG A 251 8.64 2.00 7.01
CA ARG A 251 9.23 0.78 6.48
C ARG A 251 10.64 1.04 5.96
N CYS A 252 11.61 0.78 6.82
CA CYS A 252 13.03 0.84 6.51
C CYS A 252 13.62 -0.57 6.30
N SER A 253 14.56 -0.70 5.36
CA SER A 253 15.36 -1.89 5.16
C SER A 253 16.83 -1.53 5.14
N GLU A 254 17.66 -2.39 5.74
CA GLU A 254 19.11 -2.28 5.62
C GLU A 254 19.55 -2.58 4.19
N GLN A 255 20.47 -1.77 3.68
CA GLN A 255 21.12 -1.90 2.38
C GLN A 255 22.64 -1.64 2.58
N PRO A 256 23.53 -2.02 1.63
CA PRO A 256 24.98 -1.92 1.78
C PRO A 256 25.49 -0.52 2.11
N ASP A 257 24.85 0.50 1.54
CA ASP A 257 25.28 1.89 1.67
C ASP A 257 24.56 2.62 2.85
N GLY A 258 23.68 1.91 3.59
CA GLY A 258 22.92 2.45 4.71
C GLY A 258 21.50 1.89 4.83
N ILE A 259 20.71 2.46 5.74
CA ILE A 259 19.30 2.09 5.93
C ILE A 259 18.44 3.04 5.10
N PHE A 260 17.61 2.50 4.21
CA PHE A 260 16.76 3.27 3.30
C PHE A 260 15.31 2.81 3.38
N MET A 261 14.41 3.69 2.96
CA MET A 261 12.99 3.38 2.92
C MET A 261 12.69 2.38 1.79
N ILE A 262 11.82 1.40 2.06
CA ILE A 262 11.51 0.34 1.08
C ILE A 262 10.77 0.91 -0.13
N PHE A 263 9.78 1.78 0.10
CA PHE A 263 9.00 2.42 -0.97
C PHE A 263 9.80 3.52 -1.70
N ALA A 264 10.76 4.15 -1.01
CA ALA A 264 11.58 5.22 -1.57
C ALA A 264 13.08 4.92 -1.36
N PRO A 265 13.70 4.06 -2.19
CA PRO A 265 15.10 3.61 -2.01
C PRO A 265 16.15 4.73 -2.10
N THR A 266 15.76 5.92 -2.57
CA THR A 266 16.61 7.11 -2.60
C THR A 266 16.63 7.88 -1.28
N VAL A 267 15.65 7.64 -0.39
CA VAL A 267 15.51 8.37 0.88
C VAL A 267 16.12 7.55 2.01
N ARG A 268 17.15 8.12 2.67
CA ARG A 268 17.83 7.49 3.81
C ARG A 268 16.98 7.59 5.07
N CYS A 269 16.78 6.45 5.74
CA CYS A 269 16.07 6.41 7.02
C CYS A 269 16.82 7.20 8.08
N TRP A 270 16.05 7.88 8.94
CA TRP A 270 16.54 8.82 9.96
C TRP A 270 17.24 10.08 9.42
N GLY A 271 17.24 10.29 8.10
CA GLY A 271 17.66 11.55 7.49
C GLY A 271 16.62 12.67 7.65
N PRO A 272 16.97 13.93 7.35
CA PRO A 272 16.05 15.06 7.49
C PRO A 272 14.78 14.93 6.62
N GLU A 273 14.91 14.41 5.40
CA GLU A 273 13.77 14.16 4.51
C GLU A 273 12.81 13.12 5.11
N HIS A 274 13.36 12.00 5.59
CA HIS A 274 12.59 10.94 6.23
C HIS A 274 11.90 11.43 7.51
N ILE A 275 12.60 12.19 8.36
CA ILE A 275 12.02 12.78 9.58
C ILE A 275 10.88 13.74 9.23
N GLY A 276 11.02 14.54 8.16
CA GLY A 276 9.95 15.40 7.66
C GLY A 276 8.71 14.60 7.26
N MET A 277 8.89 13.53 6.47
CA MET A 277 7.81 12.62 6.07
C MET A 277 7.15 11.94 7.29
N MET A 278 7.95 11.45 8.24
CA MET A 278 7.45 10.82 9.47
C MET A 278 6.61 11.80 10.30
N SER A 279 7.03 13.05 10.39
CA SER A 279 6.32 14.09 11.14
C SER A 279 4.96 14.40 10.51
N VAL A 280 4.93 14.57 9.19
CA VAL A 280 3.69 14.81 8.43
C VAL A 280 2.77 13.60 8.52
N ALA A 281 3.29 12.39 8.32
CA ALA A 281 2.53 11.14 8.46
C ALA A 281 1.94 11.00 9.88
N GLY A 282 2.73 11.27 10.93
CA GLY A 282 2.28 11.20 12.32
C GLY A 282 1.13 12.18 12.62
N VAL A 283 1.24 13.43 12.17
CA VAL A 283 0.16 14.41 12.30
C VAL A 283 -1.08 13.95 11.53
N TYR A 284 -0.93 13.43 10.31
CA TYR A 284 -2.02 12.95 9.49
C TYR A 284 -2.73 11.73 10.09
N ILE A 285 -1.97 10.78 10.67
CA ILE A 285 -2.50 9.63 11.42
C ILE A 285 -3.39 10.11 12.57
N CYS A 286 -2.91 11.04 13.39
CA CYS A 286 -3.66 11.54 14.55
C CYS A 286 -4.90 12.34 14.14
N THR A 287 -4.78 13.22 13.15
CA THR A 287 -5.84 14.18 12.80
C THR A 287 -6.88 13.61 11.84
N VAL A 288 -6.47 12.87 10.81
CA VAL A 288 -7.36 12.35 9.77
C VAL A 288 -7.68 10.89 10.02
N LEU A 289 -6.66 10.03 10.14
CA LEU A 289 -6.91 8.58 10.18
C LEU A 289 -7.61 8.11 11.46
N LEU A 290 -7.21 8.63 12.62
CA LEU A 290 -7.87 8.36 13.89
C LEU A 290 -8.98 9.36 14.19
N GLY A 291 -8.79 10.63 13.80
CA GLY A 291 -9.77 11.69 14.05
C GLY A 291 -11.09 11.47 13.32
N LEU A 292 -11.07 11.01 12.07
CA LEU A 292 -12.29 10.79 11.28
C LEU A 292 -13.18 9.68 11.88
N PRO A 293 -12.71 8.44 12.12
CA PRO A 293 -13.54 7.41 12.76
C PRO A 293 -14.05 7.84 14.14
N CYS A 294 -13.21 8.48 14.97
CA CYS A 294 -13.65 9.01 16.26
C CYS A 294 -14.75 10.06 16.13
N PHE A 295 -14.62 10.98 15.17
CA PHE A 295 -15.61 12.01 14.88
C PHE A 295 -16.93 11.42 14.39
N LEU A 296 -16.88 10.44 13.47
CA LEU A 296 -18.08 9.76 12.96
C LEU A 296 -18.78 8.97 14.07
N PHE A 297 -18.03 8.19 14.85
CA PHE A 297 -18.54 7.43 15.98
C PHE A 297 -19.20 8.36 17.02
N TYR A 298 -18.54 9.45 17.40
CA TYR A 298 -19.09 10.46 18.30
C TYR A 298 -20.37 11.09 17.74
N SER A 299 -20.38 11.45 16.45
CA SER A 299 -21.53 12.10 15.81
C SER A 299 -22.76 11.20 15.78
N VAL A 300 -22.60 9.93 15.42
CA VAL A 300 -23.69 8.94 15.39
C VAL A 300 -24.19 8.63 16.80
N THR A 301 -23.28 8.36 17.75
CA THR A 301 -23.66 8.03 19.13
C THR A 301 -24.33 9.20 19.84
N ARG A 302 -23.85 10.43 19.63
CA ARG A 302 -24.51 11.64 20.14
C ARG A 302 -25.89 11.83 19.54
N ALA A 303 -26.05 11.67 18.23
CA ALA A 303 -27.35 11.80 17.57
C ALA A 303 -28.35 10.77 18.09
N ARG A 304 -27.90 9.53 18.33
CA ARG A 304 -28.71 8.47 18.95
C ARG A 304 -29.13 8.83 20.38
N ARG A 305 -28.19 9.25 21.24
CA ARG A 305 -28.49 9.65 22.64
C ARG A 305 -29.50 10.79 22.71
N LEU A 306 -29.49 11.70 21.73
CA LEU A 306 -30.42 12.82 21.65
C LEU A 306 -31.74 12.49 20.93
N GLY A 307 -31.94 11.24 20.47
CA GLY A 307 -33.12 10.86 19.70
C GLY A 307 -33.26 11.56 18.34
N ARG A 308 -32.16 12.10 17.78
CA ARG A 308 -32.13 12.91 16.56
C ARG A 308 -31.68 12.14 15.32
N LEU A 309 -31.57 10.83 15.42
CA LEU A 309 -31.02 9.98 14.37
C LEU A 309 -31.85 10.02 13.08
N HIS A 310 -33.18 10.06 13.20
CA HIS A 310 -34.10 10.17 12.07
C HIS A 310 -34.43 11.63 11.68
N HIS A 311 -33.77 12.61 12.30
CA HIS A 311 -34.01 14.01 11.99
C HIS A 311 -33.48 14.33 10.58
N LYS A 312 -34.27 15.02 9.75
CA LYS A 312 -33.95 15.31 8.34
C LYS A 312 -32.53 15.87 8.15
N ALA A 313 -32.14 16.86 8.95
CA ALA A 313 -30.82 17.48 8.87
C ALA A 313 -29.64 16.52 9.21
N PHE A 314 -29.87 15.50 10.02
CA PHE A 314 -28.86 14.47 10.30
C PHE A 314 -28.76 13.50 9.13
N MET A 315 -29.90 13.05 8.63
CA MET A 315 -29.99 12.12 7.49
C MET A 315 -29.42 12.73 6.20
N GLU A 316 -29.58 14.03 5.98
CA GLU A 316 -28.96 14.72 4.85
C GLU A 316 -27.42 14.73 4.91
N ARG A 317 -26.81 14.61 6.09
CA ARG A 317 -25.35 14.66 6.28
C ARG A 317 -24.71 13.28 6.44
N PHE A 318 -25.41 12.38 7.10
CA PHE A 318 -24.89 11.07 7.53
C PHE A 318 -25.72 9.90 7.01
N GLY A 319 -26.81 10.16 6.28
CA GLY A 319 -27.67 9.10 5.75
C GLY A 319 -26.93 8.15 4.80
N PHE A 320 -25.99 8.68 4.00
CA PHE A 320 -25.22 7.86 3.05
C PHE A 320 -24.45 6.70 3.73
N MET A 321 -23.98 6.91 4.97
CA MET A 321 -23.28 5.89 5.75
C MET A 321 -24.21 5.15 6.72
N CYS A 322 -25.26 5.80 7.24
CA CYS A 322 -26.12 5.20 8.26
C CYS A 322 -27.23 4.30 7.70
N ASN A 323 -27.72 4.56 6.48
CA ASN A 323 -28.94 3.92 5.95
C ASN A 323 -28.76 2.44 5.59
N ARG A 324 -27.52 2.00 5.43
CA ARG A 324 -27.16 0.64 4.99
C ARG A 324 -27.10 -0.36 6.15
N TYR A 325 -27.18 0.15 7.38
CA TYR A 325 -27.02 -0.63 8.59
C TYR A 325 -28.29 -0.66 9.44
N ASP A 326 -28.48 -1.78 10.12
CA ASP A 326 -29.63 -2.00 10.99
C ASP A 326 -29.66 -1.03 12.19
N PRO A 327 -30.86 -0.75 12.74
CA PRO A 327 -31.00 0.07 13.95
C PRO A 327 -30.17 -0.50 15.10
N GLY A 328 -29.19 0.25 15.58
CA GLY A 328 -28.23 -0.24 16.58
C GLY A 328 -26.80 -0.27 16.06
N TYR A 329 -26.62 -0.55 14.77
CA TYR A 329 -25.30 -0.73 14.12
C TYR A 329 -24.89 0.39 13.16
N GLN A 330 -25.57 1.53 13.14
CA GLN A 330 -25.22 2.67 12.25
C GLN A 330 -23.81 3.28 12.44
N TRP A 331 -23.06 2.86 13.47
CA TRP A 331 -21.65 3.20 13.66
C TRP A 331 -20.70 2.17 13.01
N TRP A 332 -21.22 1.15 12.34
CA TRP A 332 -20.45 0.05 11.75
C TRP A 332 -19.44 0.52 10.70
N GLU A 333 -19.72 1.62 10.00
CA GLU A 333 -18.74 2.25 9.11
C GLU A 333 -17.41 2.55 9.83
N CYS A 334 -17.46 2.88 11.12
CA CYS A 334 -16.25 3.09 11.92
C CYS A 334 -15.46 1.80 12.14
N MET A 335 -16.13 0.64 12.24
CA MET A 335 -15.47 -0.67 12.27
C MET A 335 -14.84 -1.01 10.93
N LEU A 336 -15.48 -0.65 9.81
CA LEU A 336 -14.90 -0.82 8.48
C LEU A 336 -13.64 0.05 8.29
N LEU A 337 -13.63 1.28 8.80
CA LEU A 337 -12.45 2.15 8.81
C LEU A 337 -11.35 1.60 9.75
N LEU A 338 -11.73 1.14 10.94
CA LEU A 338 -10.80 0.51 11.88
C LEU A 338 -10.14 -0.73 11.27
N ARG A 339 -10.89 -1.57 10.55
CA ARG A 339 -10.38 -2.72 9.80
C ARG A 339 -9.27 -2.30 8.83
N ARG A 340 -9.52 -1.28 8.00
CA ARG A 340 -8.53 -0.76 7.04
C ARG A 340 -7.29 -0.19 7.73
N PHE A 341 -7.49 0.55 8.82
CA PHE A 341 -6.41 1.12 9.63
C PHE A 341 -5.52 0.03 10.24
N LEU A 342 -6.10 -0.98 10.88
CA LEU A 342 -5.35 -2.07 11.51
C LEU A 342 -4.55 -2.88 10.48
N LEU A 343 -5.15 -3.18 9.33
CA LEU A 343 -4.44 -3.90 8.25
C LEU A 343 -3.30 -3.08 7.65
N ALA A 344 -3.49 -1.78 7.46
CA ALA A 344 -2.42 -0.90 7.01
C ALA A 344 -1.33 -0.74 8.08
N LEU A 345 -1.67 -0.71 9.36
CA LEU A 345 -0.71 -0.68 10.47
C LEU A 345 0.17 -1.94 10.49
N VAL A 346 -0.39 -3.12 10.19
CA VAL A 346 0.38 -4.36 10.06
C VAL A 346 1.48 -4.23 9.00
N SER A 347 1.25 -3.47 7.92
CA SER A 347 2.28 -3.21 6.92
C SER A 347 3.51 -2.48 7.48
N ALA A 348 3.36 -1.71 8.57
CA ALA A 348 4.44 -1.00 9.26
C ALA A 348 5.21 -1.84 10.30
N VAL A 349 4.73 -3.02 10.68
CA VAL A 349 5.33 -3.87 11.75
C VAL A 349 6.73 -4.41 11.36
N GLY A 350 7.22 -4.12 10.16
CA GLY A 350 8.60 -4.34 9.74
C GLY A 350 8.70 -5.15 8.45
N THR A 351 9.87 -5.72 8.20
CA THR A 351 10.16 -6.57 7.03
C THR A 351 9.72 -8.03 7.21
N TYR A 352 9.17 -8.39 8.38
CA TYR A 352 8.77 -9.75 8.72
C TYR A 352 7.44 -10.15 8.07
N ALA A 353 7.47 -10.55 6.80
CA ALA A 353 6.29 -10.90 6.02
C ALA A 353 5.41 -11.99 6.68
N MET A 354 6.00 -12.96 7.36
CA MET A 354 5.27 -14.02 8.08
C MET A 354 4.48 -13.46 9.27
N LEU A 355 5.08 -12.56 10.05
CA LEU A 355 4.39 -11.89 11.16
C LEU A 355 3.24 -11.03 10.64
N GLN A 356 3.44 -10.33 9.52
CA GLN A 356 2.39 -9.55 8.86
C GLN A 356 1.20 -10.43 8.48
N ALA A 357 1.45 -11.55 7.82
CA ALA A 357 0.39 -12.48 7.43
C ALA A 357 -0.37 -13.05 8.64
N VAL A 358 0.33 -13.48 9.70
CA VAL A 358 -0.30 -14.00 10.91
C VAL A 358 -1.16 -12.94 11.60
N LEU A 359 -0.63 -11.73 11.79
CA LEU A 359 -1.38 -10.62 12.39
C LEU A 359 -2.62 -10.26 11.55
N THR A 360 -2.48 -10.19 10.24
CA THR A 360 -3.61 -9.97 9.32
C THR A 360 -4.69 -11.03 9.48
N VAL A 361 -4.33 -12.32 9.50
CA VAL A 361 -5.29 -13.42 9.68
C VAL A 361 -6.00 -13.30 11.04
N LEU A 362 -5.26 -13.03 12.12
CA LEU A 362 -5.85 -12.87 13.46
C LEU A 362 -6.82 -11.68 13.53
N ILE A 363 -6.46 -10.54 12.94
CA ILE A 363 -7.32 -9.35 12.88
C ILE A 363 -8.59 -9.65 12.07
N LEU A 364 -8.44 -10.25 10.89
CA LEU A 364 -9.58 -10.59 10.04
C LEU A 364 -10.51 -11.61 10.69
N LEU A 365 -9.98 -12.62 11.39
CA LEU A 365 -10.78 -13.59 12.14
C LEU A 365 -11.55 -12.93 13.29
N ALA A 366 -10.91 -12.05 14.06
CA ALA A 366 -11.58 -11.34 15.14
C ALA A 366 -12.73 -10.46 14.61
N LEU A 367 -12.50 -9.74 13.52
CA LEU A 367 -13.53 -8.91 12.88
C LEU A 367 -14.64 -9.75 12.24
N LEU A 368 -14.30 -10.91 11.67
CA LEU A 368 -15.26 -11.87 11.14
C LEU A 368 -16.19 -12.38 12.24
N CYS A 369 -15.66 -12.73 13.42
CA CYS A 369 -16.47 -13.10 14.57
C CYS A 369 -17.41 -11.97 14.99
N CYS A 370 -16.91 -10.73 15.07
CA CYS A 370 -17.75 -9.57 15.36
C CYS A 370 -18.89 -9.42 14.34
N HIS A 371 -18.60 -9.56 13.04
CA HIS A 371 -19.59 -9.43 11.96
C HIS A 371 -20.66 -10.52 12.01
N VAL A 372 -20.27 -11.78 12.27
CA VAL A 372 -21.22 -12.91 12.37
C VAL A 372 -22.21 -12.71 13.52
N GLU A 373 -21.73 -12.18 14.65
CA GLU A 373 -22.56 -11.90 15.83
C GLU A 373 -23.48 -10.69 15.63
N THR A 374 -22.99 -9.63 14.96
CA THR A 374 -23.76 -8.39 14.85
C THR A 374 -24.73 -8.36 13.68
N ARG A 375 -24.38 -8.98 12.53
CA ARG A 375 -25.12 -8.89 11.25
C ARG A 375 -25.61 -7.46 10.98
N PRO A 376 -24.66 -6.55 10.73
CA PRO A 376 -24.91 -5.12 10.81
C PRO A 376 -25.71 -4.57 9.63
N PHE A 377 -25.76 -5.24 8.48
CA PHE A 377 -26.41 -4.72 7.27
C PHE A 377 -27.92 -4.96 7.31
N VAL A 378 -28.69 -4.05 6.71
CA VAL A 378 -30.16 -4.22 6.59
C VAL A 378 -30.51 -5.40 5.68
N ASP A 379 -29.76 -5.57 4.60
CA ASP A 379 -29.95 -6.64 3.63
C ASP A 379 -29.05 -7.84 3.96
N ASN A 380 -29.65 -9.00 4.24
CA ASN A 380 -28.92 -10.24 4.54
C ASN A 380 -27.95 -10.65 3.43
N GLU A 381 -28.25 -10.35 2.16
CA GLU A 381 -27.35 -10.61 1.04
C GLU A 381 -26.03 -9.84 1.16
N MET A 382 -26.08 -8.62 1.70
CA MET A 382 -24.90 -7.78 1.95
C MET A 382 -24.08 -8.30 3.13
N ASP A 383 -24.74 -8.81 4.19
CA ASP A 383 -24.06 -9.50 5.28
C ASP A 383 -23.31 -10.75 4.79
N HIS A 384 -23.96 -11.56 3.93
CA HIS A 384 -23.35 -12.74 3.32
C HIS A 384 -22.19 -12.38 2.39
N LEU A 385 -22.32 -11.30 1.62
CA LEU A 385 -21.26 -10.83 0.73
C LEU A 385 -20.02 -10.37 1.52
N ASP A 386 -20.17 -9.51 2.54
CA ASP A 386 -19.02 -9.07 3.37
C ASP A 386 -18.39 -10.25 4.12
N LEU A 387 -19.20 -11.22 4.58
CA LEU A 387 -18.70 -12.48 5.17
C LEU A 387 -17.82 -13.26 4.18
N LEU A 388 -18.30 -13.51 2.97
CA LEU A 388 -17.57 -14.23 1.93
C LEU A 388 -16.30 -13.49 1.52
N CYS A 389 -16.37 -12.17 1.39
CA CYS A 389 -15.23 -11.31 1.14
C CYS A 389 -14.16 -11.41 2.25
N MET A 390 -14.55 -11.38 3.53
CA MET A 390 -13.61 -11.53 4.64
C MET A 390 -12.96 -12.92 4.66
N ILE A 391 -13.72 -13.99 4.42
CA ILE A 391 -13.18 -15.35 4.27
C ILE A 391 -12.20 -15.40 3.10
N GLY A 392 -12.55 -14.82 1.96
CA GLY A 392 -11.68 -14.69 0.80
C GLY A 392 -10.37 -13.97 1.11
N ALA A 393 -10.40 -12.92 1.93
CA ALA A 393 -9.21 -12.15 2.31
C ALA A 393 -8.29 -12.97 3.22
N ILE A 394 -8.86 -13.77 4.13
CA ILE A 394 -8.11 -14.71 4.98
C ILE A 394 -7.44 -15.78 4.11
N VAL A 395 -8.18 -16.38 3.17
CA VAL A 395 -7.64 -17.36 2.22
C VAL A 395 -6.52 -16.74 1.38
N TYR A 396 -6.69 -15.51 0.92
CA TYR A 396 -5.67 -14.77 0.15
C TYR A 396 -4.39 -14.54 0.97
N ALA A 397 -4.51 -14.12 2.23
CA ALA A 397 -3.37 -13.95 3.13
C ALA A 397 -2.63 -15.27 3.39
N LEU A 398 -3.38 -16.36 3.64
CA LEU A 398 -2.80 -17.70 3.84
C LEU A 398 -2.11 -18.24 2.58
N ALA A 399 -2.70 -18.01 1.41
CA ALA A 399 -2.09 -18.37 0.13
C ALA A 399 -0.73 -17.68 -0.04
N GLY A 400 -0.62 -16.40 0.31
CA GLY A 400 0.65 -15.68 0.27
C GLY A 400 1.76 -16.30 1.16
N VAL A 401 1.40 -16.88 2.31
CA VAL A 401 2.34 -17.60 3.19
C VAL A 401 2.87 -18.89 2.54
N LEU A 402 2.03 -19.62 1.79
CA LEU A 402 2.43 -20.87 1.14
C LEU A 402 3.54 -20.68 0.10
N TYR A 403 3.60 -19.49 -0.53
CA TYR A 403 4.65 -19.15 -1.48
C TYR A 403 5.92 -18.56 -0.82
N TYR A 404 5.98 -18.48 0.53
CA TYR A 404 7.14 -17.94 1.21
C TYR A 404 8.33 -18.94 1.18
N PRO A 405 9.53 -18.53 0.69
CA PRO A 405 10.61 -19.44 0.32
C PRO A 405 11.18 -20.24 1.49
N SER A 406 11.22 -19.66 2.69
CA SER A 406 11.78 -20.35 3.85
C SER A 406 10.90 -21.50 4.30
N LEU A 407 9.57 -21.40 4.12
CA LEU A 407 8.65 -22.50 4.40
C LEU A 407 8.80 -23.58 3.34
N THR A 408 8.91 -23.22 2.06
CA THR A 408 9.15 -24.18 0.98
C THR A 408 10.48 -24.91 1.16
N GLN A 409 11.55 -24.18 1.52
CA GLN A 409 12.86 -24.77 1.81
C GLN A 409 12.84 -25.62 3.08
N ALA A 410 12.14 -25.19 4.14
CA ALA A 410 11.99 -25.98 5.37
C ALA A 410 11.18 -27.26 5.14
N ILE A 411 10.07 -27.18 4.39
CA ILE A 411 9.25 -28.34 3.98
C ILE A 411 10.09 -29.29 3.11
N GLN A 412 10.84 -28.76 2.13
CA GLN A 412 11.72 -29.57 1.28
C GLN A 412 12.86 -30.22 2.09
N SER A 413 13.45 -29.53 3.07
CA SER A 413 14.47 -30.11 3.93
C SER A 413 13.91 -31.19 4.88
N TYR A 414 12.70 -31.01 5.41
CA TYR A 414 12.03 -32.00 6.26
C TYR A 414 11.56 -33.23 5.46
N ALA A 415 11.10 -33.01 4.22
CA ALA A 415 10.74 -34.09 3.30
C ALA A 415 11.97 -34.88 2.81
N ALA A 416 13.15 -34.25 2.76
CA ALA A 416 14.40 -34.90 2.36
C ALA A 416 15.05 -35.71 3.49
N ASP A 417 14.92 -35.31 4.76
CA ASP A 417 15.42 -36.06 5.92
C ASP A 417 14.56 -35.84 7.18
N PRO A 418 13.61 -36.76 7.49
CA PRO A 418 12.73 -36.64 8.65
C PRO A 418 13.43 -36.76 10.01
N SER A 419 14.73 -37.13 10.04
CA SER A 419 15.50 -37.38 11.26
C SER A 419 16.38 -36.21 11.71
N ALA A 420 16.46 -35.14 10.90
CA ALA A 420 17.26 -33.95 11.21
C ALA A 420 16.60 -33.09 12.30
N ASN A 421 17.29 -32.95 13.43
CA ASN A 421 16.83 -32.23 14.62
C ASN A 421 16.55 -30.73 14.30
N PRO A 422 15.31 -30.22 14.48
CA PRO A 422 14.92 -28.86 14.04
C PRO A 422 15.57 -27.71 14.83
N SER A 423 16.28 -28.01 15.91
CA SER A 423 16.91 -27.03 16.81
C SER A 423 18.04 -26.21 16.16
N GLY A 424 18.76 -26.76 15.18
CA GLY A 424 19.87 -26.04 14.51
C GLY A 424 19.43 -25.06 13.41
N ALA A 425 18.29 -25.30 12.77
CA ALA A 425 17.76 -24.43 11.71
C ALA A 425 17.04 -23.20 12.29
N SER A 426 16.38 -23.37 13.44
CA SER A 426 15.73 -22.29 14.20
C SER A 426 16.74 -21.26 14.72
N GLU A 427 17.91 -21.70 15.23
CA GLU A 427 18.91 -20.79 15.78
C GLU A 427 19.62 -19.95 14.71
N ALA A 428 19.74 -20.46 13.48
CA ALA A 428 20.29 -19.73 12.35
C ALA A 428 19.31 -18.72 11.74
N ALA A 429 18.00 -18.97 11.84
CA ALA A 429 16.95 -18.05 11.41
C ALA A 429 16.71 -16.92 12.42
N LEU A 430 16.85 -17.19 13.73
CA LEU A 430 16.69 -16.19 14.79
C LEU A 430 17.91 -15.24 14.92
N LYS A 431 19.11 -15.71 14.58
CA LYS A 431 20.36 -14.93 14.64
C LYS A 431 20.68 -14.14 13.35
N ARG A 432 19.83 -14.24 12.33
CA ARG A 432 19.97 -13.51 11.04
C ARG A 432 18.69 -12.73 10.71
N GLY A 433 18.05 -12.18 11.75
CA GLY A 433 16.92 -11.25 11.64
C GLY A 433 17.41 -9.84 11.42
#